data_AF-A0A2V9Q5E5-F1
#
_entry.id   AF-A0A2V9Q5E5-F1
#
_cell.length_a   1.000
_cell.length_b   1.000
_cell.length_c   1.000
_cell.angle_alpha   90.00
_cell.angle_beta   90.00
_cell.angle_gamma   90.00
#
_symmetry.space_group_name_H-M   'P 1'
#
loop_
_entity.id
_entity.type
_entity.pdbx_description
1 polymer ?
#
loop_
_entity_poly.entity_id
_entity_poly.type
_entity_poly.pdbx_seq_one_letter_code
_entity_poly.pdbx_strand_id
1 'polypeptide(L)' 'MSIDNQPQAAFEEYEAVLKIAPNRFNALYGAASAAEAAGNATLANQFFQKLTEIAVGDERPELVTAKKKVAAMARIAQ' A
#
# COMPACT_ATOMS: atom_id res chain seq x y z
N MET A 1 5.93 -15.51 -21.79
CA MET A 1 5.58 -14.24 -21.11
C MET A 1 5.80 -14.50 -19.63
N SER A 2 6.98 -14.16 -19.13
CA SER A 2 7.40 -14.52 -17.77
C SER A 2 6.61 -13.70 -16.75
N ILE A 3 6.08 -14.36 -15.72
CA ILE A 3 5.12 -13.84 -14.73
C ILE A 3 5.85 -13.06 -13.62
N ASP A 4 7.17 -12.97 -13.69
CA ASP A 4 8.05 -12.61 -12.58
C ASP A 4 8.15 -11.11 -12.26
N ASN A 5 7.44 -10.22 -12.99
CA ASN A 5 7.44 -8.77 -12.71
C ASN A 5 6.03 -8.16 -12.50
N GLN A 6 5.03 -9.00 -12.22
CA GLN A 6 3.67 -8.53 -11.94
C GLN A 6 3.54 -7.55 -10.76
N PRO A 7 4.28 -7.66 -9.63
CA PRO A 7 4.08 -6.73 -8.52
C PRO A 7 4.54 -5.32 -8.86
N GLN A 8 5.62 -5.18 -9.64
CA GLN A 8 6.10 -3.85 -10.04
C GLN A 8 5.17 -3.21 -11.08
N ALA A 9 4.72 -3.97 -12.08
CA ALA A 9 3.75 -3.46 -13.05
C ALA A 9 2.43 -3.05 -12.37
N ALA A 10 1.94 -3.86 -11.41
CA ALA A 10 0.75 -3.51 -10.65
C ALA A 10 0.95 -2.21 -9.84
N PHE A 11 2.13 -2.04 -9.24
CA PHE A 11 2.46 -0.81 -8.53
C PHE A 11 2.39 0.41 -9.45
N GLU A 12 2.97 0.33 -10.65
CA GLU A 12 2.96 1.43 -11.63
C GLU A 12 1.54 1.82 -12.05
N GLU A 13 0.66 0.84 -12.28
CA GLU A 13 -0.76 1.08 -12.60
C GLU A 13 -1.49 1.79 -11.45
N TYR A 14 -1.26 1.36 -10.20
CA TYR A 14 -1.83 2.04 -9.04
C TYR A 14 -1.27 3.44 -8.86
N GLU A 15 0.02 3.65 -9.12
CA GLU A 15 0.66 4.97 -9.06
C GLU A 15 0.04 5.91 -10.11
N ALA A 16 -0.21 5.43 -11.33
CA ALA A 16 -0.90 6.19 -12.36
C ALA A 16 -2.31 6.61 -11.93
N VAL A 17 -3.04 5.71 -11.26
CA VAL A 17 -4.35 6.04 -10.67
C VAL A 17 -4.21 7.10 -9.57
N LEU A 18 -3.18 7.02 -8.72
CA LEU A 18 -2.95 7.99 -7.65
C LEU A 18 -2.52 9.37 -8.18
N LYS A 19 -1.89 9.46 -9.35
CA LYS A 19 -1.63 10.75 -10.01
C LYS A 19 -2.92 11.50 -10.35
N ILE A 20 -3.97 10.77 -10.72
CA ILE A 20 -5.28 11.32 -11.07
C ILE A 20 -6.15 11.48 -9.81
N ALA A 21 -6.07 10.53 -8.88
CA ALA A 21 -6.87 10.45 -7.66
C ALA A 21 -5.98 10.14 -6.43
N PRO A 22 -5.27 11.15 -5.89
CA PRO A 22 -4.18 10.97 -4.91
C PRO A 22 -4.59 10.40 -3.55
N ASN A 23 -5.89 10.40 -3.25
CA ASN A 23 -6.46 9.87 -2.01
C ASN A 23 -7.46 8.74 -2.29
N ARG A 24 -7.31 8.02 -3.42
CA ARG A 24 -8.17 6.88 -3.73
C ARG A 24 -7.78 5.68 -2.87
N PHE A 25 -8.63 5.34 -1.91
CA PHE A 25 -8.42 4.26 -0.94
C PHE A 25 -7.94 2.95 -1.58
N ASN A 26 -8.68 2.40 -2.55
CA ASN A 26 -8.33 1.12 -3.18
C ASN A 26 -6.98 1.17 -3.91
N ALA A 27 -6.60 2.32 -4.46
CA ALA A 27 -5.34 2.48 -5.16
C ALA A 27 -4.16 2.59 -4.19
N LEU A 28 -4.34 3.27 -3.06
CA LEU A 28 -3.33 3.30 -1.99
C LEU A 28 -3.08 1.90 -1.41
N TYR A 29 -4.15 1.13 -1.15
CA TYR A 29 -4.01 -0.24 -0.66
C TYR A 29 -3.35 -1.15 -1.70
N GLY A 30 -3.78 -1.07 -2.96
CA GLY A 30 -3.19 -1.81 -4.07
C GLY A 30 -1.71 -1.48 -4.29
N ALA A 31 -1.35 -0.19 -4.29
CA ALA A 31 0.04 0.26 -4.40
C ALA A 31 0.89 -0.26 -3.23
N ALA A 32 0.37 -0.21 -2.00
CA ALA A 32 1.08 -0.71 -0.83
C ALA A 32 1.35 -2.22 -0.91
N SER A 33 0.33 -3.02 -1.25
CA SER A 33 0.48 -4.48 -1.42
C SER A 33 1.40 -4.84 -2.58
N ALA A 34 1.33 -4.12 -3.70
CA ALA A 34 2.20 -4.33 -4.85
C ALA A 34 3.66 -3.98 -4.54
N ALA A 35 3.91 -2.86 -3.84
CA ALA A 35 5.23 -2.48 -3.36
C ALA A 35 5.81 -3.52 -2.39
N GLU A 36 4.98 -4.07 -1.48
CA GLU A 36 5.40 -5.13 -0.57
C GLU A 36 5.79 -6.40 -1.33
N ALA A 37 4.96 -6.82 -2.31
CA ALA A 37 5.24 -7.97 -3.16
C ALA A 37 6.46 -7.78 -4.07
N ALA A 38 6.79 -6.52 -4.42
CA ALA A 38 8.02 -6.17 -5.13
C ALA A 38 9.26 -6.10 -4.21
N GLY A 39 9.12 -6.41 -2.91
CA GLY A 39 10.21 -6.38 -1.94
C GLY A 39 10.52 -4.98 -1.37
N ASN A 40 9.73 -3.97 -1.71
CA ASN A 40 9.92 -2.59 -1.24
C ASN A 40 9.04 -2.30 -0.02
N ALA A 41 9.42 -2.88 1.12
CA ALA A 41 8.67 -2.76 2.38
C ALA A 41 8.58 -1.31 2.89
N THR A 42 9.61 -0.49 2.68
CA THR A 42 9.60 0.93 3.05
C THR A 42 8.53 1.70 2.29
N LEU A 43 8.47 1.50 0.97
CA LEU A 43 7.48 2.14 0.12
C LEU A 43 6.06 1.65 0.44
N ALA A 44 5.89 0.34 0.66
CA ALA A 44 4.62 -0.24 1.09
C ALA A 44 4.11 0.41 2.39
N ASN A 45 5.00 0.60 3.37
CA ASN A 45 4.67 1.23 4.63
C ASN A 45 4.18 2.67 4.43
N GLN A 46 4.83 3.47 3.59
CA GLN A 46 4.41 4.84 3.30
C GLN A 46 2.99 4.91 2.72
N PHE A 47 2.66 4.01 1.79
CA PHE A 47 1.30 3.95 1.23
C PHE A 47 0.27 3.47 2.24
N PHE A 48 0.59 2.48 3.08
CA PHE A 48 -0.30 2.05 4.16
C PHE A 48 -0.51 3.16 5.21
N GLN A 49 0.53 3.93 5.56
CA GLN A 49 0.38 5.09 6.45
C GLN A 49 -0.58 6.10 5.84
N LYS A 50 -0.37 6.48 4.58
CA LYS A 50 -1.26 7.43 3.89
C LYS A 50 -2.69 6.90 3.82
N LEU A 51 -2.88 5.59 3.59
CA LEU A 51 -4.19 4.95 3.64
C LEU A 51 -4.85 5.15 5.02
N THR A 52 -4.12 4.97 6.11
CA THR A 52 -4.64 5.17 7.47
C THR A 52 -4.92 6.63 7.81
N GLU A 53 -4.20 7.57 7.20
CA GLU A 53 -4.44 9.01 7.38
C GLU A 53 -5.71 9.48 6.66
N ILE A 54 -5.96 8.98 5.45
CA ILE A 54 -7.12 9.41 4.65
C ILE A 54 -8.41 8.68 5.00
N ALA A 55 -8.31 7.51 5.65
CA ALA A 55 -9.45 6.65 5.86
C ALA A 55 -10.11 6.94 7.20
N VAL A 56 -11.39 7.28 7.14
CA VAL A 56 -12.21 7.59 8.32
C VAL A 56 -13.02 6.35 8.69
N GLY A 57 -12.81 5.85 9.92
CA GLY A 57 -13.47 4.65 10.46
C GLY A 57 -12.55 3.43 10.57
N ASP A 58 -12.91 2.46 11.43
CA ASP A 58 -12.10 1.24 11.70
C ASP A 58 -12.72 -0.04 11.12
N GLU A 59 -13.89 0.05 10.49
CA GLU A 59 -14.70 -1.12 10.12
C GLU A 59 -14.24 -1.82 8.83
N ARG A 60 -13.33 -1.21 8.06
CA ARG A 60 -12.87 -1.79 6.79
C ARG A 60 -11.70 -2.77 7.01
N PRO A 61 -11.77 -3.99 6.47
CA PRO A 61 -10.71 -5.00 6.62
C PRO A 61 -9.36 -4.56 6.03
N GLU A 62 -9.37 -3.74 4.96
CA GLU A 62 -8.16 -3.17 4.37
C GLU A 62 -7.45 -2.21 5.34
N LEU A 63 -8.21 -1.44 6.10
CA LEU A 63 -7.71 -0.49 7.11
C LEU A 63 -7.09 -1.21 8.30
N VAL A 64 -7.73 -2.28 8.77
CA VAL A 64 -7.17 -3.17 9.81
C VAL A 64 -5.84 -3.76 9.35
N THR A 65 -5.77 -4.21 8.10
CA THR A 65 -4.53 -4.74 7.50
C THR A 65 -3.46 -3.66 7.43
N ALA A 66 -3.77 -2.48 6.91
CA ALA A 66 -2.84 -1.36 6.82
C ALA A 66 -2.28 -0.95 8.19
N LYS A 67 -3.15 -0.80 9.20
CA LYS A 67 -2.73 -0.49 10.58
C LYS A 67 -1.80 -1.54 11.16
N LYS A 68 -2.11 -2.83 10.94
CA LYS A 68 -1.23 -3.94 11.36
C LYS A 68 0.13 -3.89 10.68
N LYS A 69 0.17 -3.64 9.37
CA LYS A 69 1.41 -3.56 8.58
C LYS A 69 2.27 -2.37 9.02
N VAL A 70 1.65 -1.21 9.23
CA VAL A 70 2.33 -0.01 9.75
C VAL A 70 2.89 -0.26 11.15
N ALA A 71 2.08 -0.83 12.05
CA ALA A 71 2.53 -1.15 13.40
C ALA A 71 3.65 -2.22 13.41
N ALA A 72 3.64 -3.17 12.47
CA ALA A 72 4.69 -4.17 12.33
C ALA A 72 6.01 -3.55 11.84
N MET A 73 5.97 -2.69 10.82
CA MET A 73 7.17 -1.97 10.35
C MET A 73 7.74 -1.04 11.42
N ALA A 74 6.89 -0.34 12.17
CA ALA A 74 7.32 0.51 13.28
C ALA A 74 8.03 -0.27 14.41
N ARG A 75 7.73 -1.56 14.58
CA ARG A 75 8.46 -2.43 15.53
C ARG A 75 9.78 -2.96 14.99
N ILE A 76 9.92 -3.10 13.67
CA ILE A 76 11.16 -3.56 13.02
C ILE A 76 12.19 -2.42 12.96
N ALA A 77 11.75 -1.17 12.97
CA ALA A 77 12.60 0.01 12.97
C ALA A 77 13.05 0.50 14.37
N GLN A 78 12.76 -0.25 15.45
CA GLN A 78 13.20 0.01 16.83
C GLN A 78 14.40 -0.86 17.19
#